data_AF-A0A969XN81-F1
#
_entry.id   AF-A0A969XN81-F1
#
_cell.length_a   1.000
_cell.length_b   1.000
_cell.length_c   1.000
_cell.angle_alpha   90.00
_cell.angle_beta   90.00
_cell.angle_gamma   90.00
#
_symmetry.space_group_name_H-M   'P 1'
#
loop_
_entity.id
_entity.type
_entity.pdbx_description
1 polymer ?
#
loop_
_entity_poly.entity_id
_entity_poly.type
_entity_poly.pdbx_seq_one_letter_code
_entity_poly.pdbx_strand_id
1 'polypeptide(L)' 'MHAGSSRSERAAALLRESGYDARALEGGFPAWQEAGHPVEKARTAE' A
#
# COMPACT_ATOMS: atom_id res chain seq x y z
N MET A 1 -16.17 -0.41 0.32
CA MET A 1 -15.97 0.42 1.52
C MET A 1 -14.97 -0.31 2.42
N HIS A 2 -13.71 0.13 2.47
CA HIS A 2 -12.69 -0.43 3.40
C HIS A 2 -12.00 0.66 4.24
N ALA A 3 -12.52 1.88 4.21
CA ALA A 3 -12.00 3.02 4.94
C ALA A 3 -12.10 2.74 6.45
N GLY A 4 -10.99 2.33 7.06
CA GLY A 4 -10.85 2.21 8.52
C GLY A 4 -10.23 0.92 9.08
N SER A 5 -9.77 -0.05 8.28
CA SER A 5 -9.17 -1.29 8.84
C SER A 5 -8.09 -1.96 7.98
N SER A 6 -7.59 -1.31 6.94
CA SER A 6 -6.51 -1.91 6.14
C SER A 6 -5.18 -1.84 6.90
N ARG A 7 -4.34 -2.89 6.77
CA ARG A 7 -2.98 -2.93 7.33
C ARG A 7 -2.15 -1.71 6.90
N SER A 8 -2.35 -1.22 5.67
CA SER A 8 -1.67 -0.05 5.14
C SER A 8 -2.08 1.25 5.83
N GLU A 9 -3.35 1.43 6.17
CA GLU A 9 -3.85 2.62 6.89
C GLU A 9 -3.26 2.70 8.30
N ARG A 10 -3.19 1.56 9.00
CA ARG A 10 -2.55 1.49 10.33
C ARG A 10 -1.05 1.78 10.24
N ALA A 11 -0.36 1.23 9.26
CA ALA A 11 1.06 1.52 9.04
C ALA A 11 1.29 3.01 8.73
N ALA A 12 0.46 3.62 7.88
CA ALA A 12 0.53 5.05 7.58
C ALA A 12 0.23 5.93 8.81
N ALA A 13 -0.67 5.52 9.71
CA ALA A 13 -0.89 6.21 10.98
C ALA A 13 0.37 6.20 11.87
N LEU A 14 0.96 5.02 12.09
CA LEU A 14 2.19 4.88 12.89
C LEU A 14 3.37 5.67 12.33
N LEU A 15 3.52 5.69 11.00
CA LEU A 15 4.56 6.48 10.33
C LEU A 15 4.35 7.99 10.53
N ARG A 16 3.10 8.46 10.43
CA ARG A 16 2.76 9.88 10.69
C ARG A 16 3.01 10.27 12.14
N GLU A 17 2.65 9.40 13.09
CA GLU A 17 2.96 9.59 14.52
C GLU A 17 4.47 9.66 14.77
N SER A 18 5.27 8.99 13.95
CA SER A 18 6.73 9.03 14.00
C SER A 18 7.35 10.22 13.24
N GLY A 19 6.54 11.12 12.69
CA GLY A 19 7.00 12.33 12.00
C GLY A 19 7.28 12.18 10.50
N TYR A 20 6.92 11.05 9.89
CA TYR A 20 7.04 10.85 8.44
C TYR A 20 5.79 11.35 7.68
N ASP A 21 5.99 11.91 6.49
CA ASP A 21 4.88 12.12 5.55
C ASP A 21 4.53 10.80 4.86
N ALA A 22 3.47 10.14 5.34
CA ALA A 22 3.05 8.83 4.89
C ALA A 22 1.54 8.80 4.61
N ARG A 23 1.15 8.10 3.53
CA ARG A 23 -0.24 7.88 3.13
C ARG A 23 -0.43 6.45 2.66
N ALA A 24 -1.62 5.91 2.89
CA ALA A 24 -2.03 4.65 2.29
C ALA A 24 -2.46 4.88 0.84
N LEU A 25 -2.07 3.98 -0.07
CA LEU A 25 -2.52 4.00 -1.46
C LEU A 25 -3.99 3.55 -1.53
N GLU A 26 -4.85 4.42 -2.04
CA GLU A 26 -6.28 4.12 -2.24
C GLU A 26 -6.43 2.92 -3.19
N GLY A 27 -7.27 1.95 -2.81
CA GLY A 27 -7.44 0.70 -3.58
C GLY A 27 -6.24 -0.26 -3.52
N GLY A 28 -5.11 0.14 -2.94
CA GLY A 28 -3.93 -0.69 -2.71
C GLY A 28 -3.29 -1.22 -4.01
N PHE A 29 -2.60 -2.36 -3.88
CA PHE A 29 -1.92 -3.01 -5.01
C PHE A 29 -2.85 -3.42 -6.16
N PRO A 30 -4.09 -3.93 -5.92
CA PRO A 30 -5.01 -4.24 -7.01
C PRO A 30 -5.31 -3.02 -7.91
N ALA A 31 -5.64 -1.87 -7.30
CA ALA A 31 -5.90 -0.65 -8.07
C ALA A 31 -4.65 -0.15 -8.82
N TRP A 32 -3.46 -0.33 -8.25
CA TRP A 32 -2.18 -0.01 -8.91
C TRP A 32 -1.96 -0.86 -10.17
N GLN A 33 -2.27 -2.16 -10.09
CA GLN A 33 -2.17 -3.09 -11.22
C GLN A 33 -3.21 -2.78 -12.30
N GLU A 34 -4.46 -2.52 -11.90
CA GLU A 34 -5.55 -2.16 -12.81
C GLU A 34 -5.27 -0.84 -13.57
N ALA A 35 -4.60 0.10 -12.92
CA ALA A 35 -4.12 1.34 -13.55
C ALA A 35 -2.95 1.14 -14.52
N GLY A 36 -2.38 -0.07 -14.63
CA GLY A 36 -1.31 -0.39 -15.56
C GLY A 36 0.07 0.12 -15.15
N HIS A 37 0.27 0.43 -13.86
CA HIS A 37 1.57 0.86 -13.37
C HIS A 37 2.59 -0.29 -13.34
N PRO A 38 3.91 0.00 -13.40
CA PRO A 38 4.94 -1.02 -13.36
C PRO A 38 4.86 -1.86 -12.07
N VAL A 39 5.07 -3.17 -12.23
CA VAL A 39 5.14 -4.13 -11.12
C VAL A 39 6.31 -5.08 -11.31
N GLU A 40 7.06 -5.31 -10.24
CA GLU A 40 8.06 -6.37 -10.18
C GLU A 40 7.40 -7.69 -9.80
N LYS A 41 7.83 -8.80 -10.41
CA LYS A 41 7.39 -10.14 -10.03
C LYS A 41 8.46 -10.81 -9.21
N ALA A 42 8.06 -11.49 -8.14
CA ALA A 42 9.00 -12.30 -7.37
C ALA A 42 9.70 -13.30 -8.31
N ARG A 43 11.03 -13.33 -8.26
CA ARG A 43 11.78 -14.45 -8.83
C ARG A 43 11.64 -15.61 -7.87
N THR A 44 10.86 -16.61 -8.26
CA THR A 44 10.88 -17.91 -7.59
C THR A 44 12.24 -18.54 -7.90
N ALA A 45 13.05 -18.80 -6.88
CA ALA A 45 14.22 -19.66 -7.05
C ALA A 45 13.72 -21.11 -7.17
N GLU A 46 14.11 -21.79 -8.24
CA GLU A 46 13.98 -23.25 -8.37
C GLU A 46 14.96 -23.99 -7.45
#